data_AF-A0A1J3JKC6-F1
#
_entry.id   AF-A0A1J3JKC6-F1
#
_cell.length_a   1.000
_cell.length_b   1.000
_cell.length_c   1.000
_cell.angle_alpha   90.00
_cell.angle_beta   90.00
_cell.angle_gamma   90.00
#
_symmetry.space_group_name_H-M   'P 1'
#
loop_
_entity.id
_entity.type
_entity.pdbx_description
1 polymer ?
#
loop_
_entity_poly.entity_id
_entity_poly.type
_entity_poly.pdbx_seq_one_letter_code
_entity_poly.pdbx_strand_id
1 'polypeptide(L)'
;SLYGFIALFALGELLVFATQAPVNYVCLHCVKPSLRPLSMAISTVAIHIFGDVPSSPLVGIVQDHIHSWRKTTLILTSVLFLAAAIWFIGIFINSVDRSNQEETQSENHPMRQEQSTLTP
;
A
#
# COMPACT_ATOMS: atom_id res chain seq x y z
N SER A 1 -23.96 -11.95 -22.94
CA SER A 1 -23.03 -12.69 -23.85
C SER A 1 -21.75 -13.00 -23.11
N LEU A 2 -21.21 -14.21 -23.27
CA LEU A 2 -19.99 -14.68 -22.60
C LEU A 2 -18.81 -13.71 -22.79
N TYR A 3 -18.61 -13.19 -24.01
CA TYR A 3 -17.53 -12.24 -24.31
C TYR A 3 -17.64 -10.93 -23.54
N GLY A 4 -18.86 -10.41 -23.37
CA GLY A 4 -19.10 -9.21 -22.57
C GLY A 4 -18.81 -9.44 -21.09
N PHE A 5 -19.16 -10.62 -20.57
CA PHE A 5 -18.81 -11.01 -19.20
C PHE A 5 -17.29 -11.09 -19.01
N ILE A 6 -16.57 -11.77 -19.92
CA ILE A 6 -15.11 -11.90 -19.84
C ILE A 6 -14.42 -10.53 -19.89
N ALA A 7 -14.87 -9.64 -20.79
CA ALA A 7 -14.29 -8.30 -20.90
C ALA A 7 -14.49 -7.48 -19.62
N LEU A 8 -15.69 -7.50 -19.03
CA LEU A 8 -15.98 -6.80 -17.78
C LEU A 8 -15.26 -7.43 -16.58
N PHE A 9 -15.17 -8.76 -16.53
CA PHE A 9 -14.44 -9.48 -15.51
C PHE A 9 -12.94 -9.13 -15.56
N ALA A 10 -12.32 -9.19 -16.74
CA ALA A 10 -10.93 -8.81 -16.92
C ALA A 10 -10.65 -7.35 -16.55
N LEU A 11 -11.57 -6.43 -16.89
CA LEU A 11 -11.48 -5.04 -16.49
C LEU A 11 -11.59 -4.87 -14.96
N GLY A 12 -12.51 -5.60 -14.32
CA GLY A 12 -12.68 -5.60 -12.87
C GLY A 12 -11.41 -6.08 -12.15
N GLU A 13 -10.88 -7.22 -12.58
CA GLU A 13 -9.61 -7.76 -12.06
C GLU A 13 -8.47 -6.74 -12.26
N LEU A 14 -8.33 -6.18 -13.46
CA LEU A 14 -7.31 -5.17 -13.74
C LEU A 14 -7.40 -3.98 -12.77
N LEU A 15 -8.62 -3.48 -12.50
CA LEU A 15 -8.84 -2.36 -11.58
C LEU A 15 -8.49 -2.73 -10.13
N VAL A 16 -8.82 -3.95 -9.69
CA VAL A 16 -8.46 -4.46 -8.35
C VAL A 16 -6.94 -4.61 -8.22
N PHE A 17 -6.25 -5.12 -9.24
CA PHE A 17 -4.79 -5.21 -9.20
C PHE A 17 -4.11 -3.84 -9.36
N ALA A 18 -4.74 -2.89 -10.05
CA ALA A 18 -4.19 -1.55 -10.23
C ALA A 18 -4.03 -0.78 -8.91
N THR A 19 -4.84 -1.08 -7.88
CA THR A 19 -4.68 -0.45 -6.56
C THR A 19 -3.38 -0.82 -5.86
N GLN A 20 -2.66 -1.86 -6.32
CA GLN A 20 -1.35 -2.21 -5.78
C GLN A 20 -0.31 -1.10 -6.01
N ALA A 21 -0.39 -0.38 -7.13
CA ALA A 21 0.54 0.69 -7.47
C ALA A 21 0.53 1.85 -6.45
N PRO A 22 -0.62 2.48 -6.12
CA PRO A 22 -0.66 3.56 -5.12
C PRO A 22 -0.30 3.08 -3.72
N VAL A 23 -0.70 1.87 -3.32
CA VAL A 23 -0.32 1.26 -2.02
C VAL A 23 1.21 1.19 -1.91
N ASN A 24 1.85 0.57 -2.90
CA ASN A 24 3.30 0.41 -2.92
C ASN A 24 4.03 1.75 -3.00
N TYR A 25 3.50 2.70 -3.78
CA TYR A 25 4.07 4.05 -3.89
C TYR A 25 4.16 4.73 -2.52
N VAL A 26 3.05 4.74 -1.77
CA VAL A 26 2.99 5.36 -0.44
C VAL A 26 3.94 4.65 0.53
N CYS A 27 3.93 3.31 0.58
CA CYS A 27 4.83 2.55 1.44
C CYS A 27 6.32 2.91 1.20
N LEU A 28 6.73 2.99 -0.07
CA LEU A 28 8.12 3.29 -0.44
C LEU A 28 8.52 4.75 -0.19
N HIS A 29 7.57 5.69 -0.19
CA HIS A 29 7.81 7.11 0.07
C HIS A 29 7.69 7.49 1.55
N CYS A 30 7.12 6.63 2.40
CA CYS A 30 7.08 6.82 3.84
C CYS A 30 8.39 6.45 4.56
N VAL A 31 9.33 5.79 3.87
CA VAL A 31 10.56 5.27 4.46
C VAL A 31 11.81 5.72 3.67
N LYS A 32 12.97 5.67 4.33
CA LYS A 32 14.26 5.91 3.66
C LYS A 32 14.56 4.83 2.61
N PRO A 33 15.37 5.14 1.57
CA PRO A 33 15.70 4.19 0.52
C PRO A 33 16.21 2.83 1.02
N SER A 34 17.03 2.82 2.07
CA SER A 34 17.59 1.59 2.67
C SER A 34 16.55 0.67 3.34
N LEU A 35 15.39 1.21 3.74
CA LEU A 35 14.32 0.45 4.42
C LEU A 35 13.18 0.03 3.49
N ARG A 36 13.22 0.42 2.21
CA ARG A 36 12.17 0.11 1.21
C ARG A 36 11.84 -1.38 1.10
N PRO A 37 12.81 -2.32 1.03
CA PRO A 37 12.48 -3.76 0.98
C PRO A 37 11.73 -4.23 2.22
N LEU A 38 12.12 -3.73 3.41
CA LEU A 38 11.47 -4.05 4.67
C LEU A 38 10.05 -3.47 4.75
N SER A 39 9.85 -2.23 4.30
CA SER A 39 8.51 -1.62 4.22
C SER A 39 7.57 -2.42 3.33
N MET A 40 8.05 -2.90 2.18
CA MET A 40 7.25 -3.73 1.28
C MET A 40 6.93 -5.09 1.89
N ALA A 41 7.91 -5.72 2.55
CA ALA A 41 7.68 -6.99 3.24
C ALA A 41 6.64 -6.87 4.36
N ILE A 42 6.73 -5.83 5.18
CA ILE A 42 5.75 -5.56 6.25
C ILE A 42 4.37 -5.28 5.66
N SER A 43 4.28 -4.48 4.60
CA SER A 43 3.02 -4.20 3.91
C SER A 43 2.34 -5.48 3.43
N THR A 44 3.06 -6.36 2.73
CA THR A 44 2.53 -7.65 2.27
C THR A 44 2.06 -8.53 3.43
N VAL A 45 2.87 -8.67 4.48
CA VAL A 45 2.51 -9.48 5.64
C VAL A 45 1.28 -8.90 6.35
N ALA A 46 1.19 -7.57 6.49
CA ALA A 46 0.04 -6.91 7.08
C ALA A 46 -1.25 -7.15 6.27
N ILE A 47 -1.17 -7.07 4.94
CA ILE A 47 -2.29 -7.39 4.05
C ILE A 47 -2.74 -8.84 4.23
N HIS A 48 -1.82 -9.79 4.41
CA HIS A 48 -2.21 -11.19 4.63
C HIS A 48 -2.88 -11.40 5.99
N ILE A 49 -2.29 -10.85 7.05
CA ILE A 49 -2.78 -11.06 8.42
C ILE A 49 -4.15 -10.39 8.63
N PHE A 50 -4.34 -9.17 8.10
CA PHE A 50 -5.53 -8.37 8.36
C PHE A 50 -6.53 -8.32 7.21
N GLY A 51 -6.11 -8.66 5.98
CA GLY A 51 -6.91 -8.56 4.77
C GLY A 51 -7.17 -9.93 4.16
N ASP A 52 -6.27 -10.42 3.32
CA ASP A 52 -6.49 -11.52 2.38
C ASP A 52 -6.95 -12.82 3.06
N VAL A 53 -6.31 -13.20 4.18
CA VAL A 53 -6.64 -14.43 4.91
C VAL A 53 -7.97 -14.32 5.68
N PRO A 54 -8.20 -13.30 6.53
CA PRO A 54 -9.46 -13.21 7.28
C PRO A 54 -10.65 -12.72 6.45
N SER A 55 -10.44 -12.02 5.33
CA SER A 55 -11.55 -11.44 4.54
C SER A 55 -12.44 -12.48 3.89
N SER A 56 -11.87 -13.57 3.35
CA SER A 56 -12.63 -14.64 2.70
C SER A 56 -13.68 -15.28 3.65
N PRO A 57 -13.32 -15.76 4.86
CA PRO A 57 -14.31 -16.28 5.81
C PRO A 57 -15.26 -15.19 6.33
N LEU A 58 -14.79 -13.95 6.52
CA LEU A 58 -15.64 -12.84 6.96
C LEU A 58 -16.75 -12.54 5.94
N VAL A 59 -16.42 -12.45 4.65
CA VAL A 59 -17.40 -12.24 3.57
C VAL A 59 -18.37 -13.42 3.48
N GLY A 60 -17.92 -14.64 3.75
CA GLY A 60 -18.77 -15.82 3.89
C GLY A 60 -19.83 -15.64 4.97
N ILE A 61 -19.42 -15.27 6.19
CA ILE A 61 -20.35 -15.01 7.31
C ILE A 61 -21.33 -13.87 6.96
N VAL A 62 -20.85 -12.79 6.34
CA VAL A 62 -21.72 -11.67 5.92
C VAL A 62 -22.76 -12.14 4.90
N GLN A 63 -22.35 -12.97 3.94
CA GLN A 63 -23.27 -13.54 2.96
C GLN A 63 -24.32 -14.44 3.62
N ASP A 64 -23.89 -15.26 4.59
CA ASP A 64 -24.77 -16.16 5.34
C ASP A 64 -25.83 -15.40 6.16
N HIS A 65 -25.59 -14.13 6.51
CA HIS A 65 -26.59 -13.28 7.18
C HIS A 65 -27.49 -12.50 6.21
N ILE A 66 -26.93 -12.00 5.10
CA ILE A 66 -27.66 -11.13 4.15
C ILE A 66 -28.54 -11.97 3.20
N HIS A 67 -28.17 -13.23 2.97
CA HIS A 67 -28.83 -14.17 2.05
C HIS A 67 -29.06 -13.60 0.63
N SER A 68 -28.23 -12.64 0.21
CA SER A 68 -28.37 -11.96 -1.08
C SER A 68 -27.02 -11.56 -1.63
N TRP A 69 -26.53 -12.37 -2.58
CA TRP A 69 -25.24 -12.14 -3.23
C TRP A 69 -25.15 -10.77 -3.90
N ARG A 70 -26.26 -10.23 -4.42
CA ARG A 70 -26.29 -8.89 -5.03
C ARG A 70 -25.91 -7.80 -4.03
N LYS A 71 -26.44 -7.88 -2.81
CA LYS A 71 -26.15 -6.89 -1.75
C LYS A 71 -24.73 -7.06 -1.25
N THR A 72 -24.30 -8.29 -1.00
CA THR A 72 -22.95 -8.60 -0.52
C THR A 72 -21.89 -8.15 -1.53
N THR A 73 -22.07 -8.43 -2.82
CA THR A 73 -21.16 -7.95 -3.87
C THR A 73 -21.16 -6.41 -3.92
N LEU A 74 -22.31 -5.75 -3.82
CA LEU A 74 -22.37 -4.29 -3.83
C LEU A 74 -21.64 -3.66 -2.64
N ILE A 75 -21.76 -4.25 -1.45
CA ILE A 75 -21.00 -3.85 -0.24
C ILE A 75 -19.50 -4.04 -0.46
N LEU A 76 -19.08 -5.20 -0.97
CA LEU A 76 -17.66 -5.45 -1.21
C LEU A 76 -17.09 -4.47 -2.25
N THR A 77 -17.79 -4.27 -3.36
CA THR A 77 -17.38 -3.32 -4.40
C THR A 77 -17.32 -1.89 -3.87
N SER A 78 -18.27 -1.45 -3.03
CA SER A 78 -18.22 -0.10 -2.47
C SER A 78 -17.01 0.09 -1.55
N VAL A 79 -16.68 -0.90 -0.71
CA VAL A 79 -15.48 -0.87 0.14
C VAL A 79 -14.20 -0.79 -0.71
N LEU A 80 -14.11 -1.56 -1.81
CA LEU A 80 -12.96 -1.50 -2.72
C LEU A 80 -12.81 -0.12 -3.38
N PHE A 81 -13.91 0.52 -3.80
CA PHE A 81 -13.87 1.88 -4.33
C PHE A 81 -13.43 2.92 -3.29
N LEU A 82 -13.90 2.80 -2.05
CA LEU A 82 -13.45 3.66 -0.95
C LEU A 82 -11.95 3.47 -0.69
N ALA A 83 -11.48 2.22 -0.63
CA ALA A 83 -10.05 1.92 -0.45
C ALA A 83 -9.21 2.50 -1.60
N ALA A 84 -9.65 2.33 -2.85
CA ALA A 84 -8.97 2.90 -4.01
C ALA A 84 -8.87 4.43 -3.93
N ALA A 85 -9.95 5.12 -3.52
CA ALA A 85 -9.96 6.57 -3.35
C ALA A 85 -9.02 7.03 -2.23
N ILE A 86 -9.00 6.34 -1.08
CA ILE A 86 -8.11 6.66 0.04
C ILE A 86 -6.64 6.55 -0.39
N TRP A 87 -6.26 5.43 -1.04
CA TRP A 87 -4.90 5.25 -1.52
C TRP A 87 -4.52 6.23 -2.62
N PHE A 88 -5.46 6.57 -3.50
CA PHE A 88 -5.25 7.58 -4.53
C PHE A 88 -4.96 8.96 -3.92
N ILE A 89 -5.74 9.38 -2.92
CA ILE A 89 -5.48 10.62 -2.16
C ILE A 89 -4.12 10.56 -1.47
N GLY A 90 -3.74 9.40 -0.93
CA GLY A 90 -2.43 9.17 -0.30
C GLY A 90 -1.23 9.46 -1.21
N ILE A 91 -1.35 9.28 -2.53
CA ILE A 91 -0.30 9.66 -3.49
C ILE A 91 -0.05 11.18 -3.47
N PHE A 92 -1.11 11.98 -3.33
CA PHE A 92 -1.03 13.45 -3.43
C PHE A 92 -0.64 14.12 -2.11
N ILE A 93 -0.68 13.40 -0.99
CA ILE A 93 -0.18 13.93 0.28
C ILE A 93 1.34 14.02 0.16
N ASN A 94 1.84 15.25 -0.02
CA ASN A 94 3.27 15.55 -0.14
C ASN A 94 4.02 14.83 0.97
N SER A 95 4.81 13.81 0.62
CA SER A 95 5.70 13.12 1.55
C SER A 95 6.81 14.10 1.89
N VAL A 96 6.50 15.02 2.80
CA VAL A 96 7.38 16.07 3.30
C VAL A 96 8.76 15.44 3.49
N ASP A 97 9.68 16.01 2.72
CA ASP A 97 11.05 15.63 2.35
C ASP A 97 11.97 15.20 3.53
N ARG A 98 11.52 14.23 4.33
CA ARG A 98 12.18 13.81 5.57
C ARG A 98 13.22 12.72 5.33
N SER A 99 13.22 12.08 4.15
CA SER A 99 14.26 11.13 3.77
C SER A 99 15.58 11.82 3.44
N ASN A 100 15.53 13.02 2.84
CA ASN A 100 16.74 13.75 2.39
C ASN A 100 17.45 14.48 3.54
N GLN A 101 16.71 14.90 4.57
CA GLN A 101 17.26 15.73 5.65
C GLN A 101 18.16 14.96 6.62
N GLU A 102 18.02 13.63 6.72
CA GLU A 102 18.80 12.79 7.64
C GLU A 102 20.05 12.16 6.99
N GLU A 103 20.05 11.89 5.67
CA GLU A 103 21.24 11.40 4.96
C GLU A 103 22.34 12.48 4.92
N THR A 104 21.98 13.75 4.67
CA THR A 104 22.93 14.87 4.72
C THR A 104 23.49 15.12 6.12
N GLN A 105 22.78 14.73 7.19
CA GLN A 105 23.31 14.77 8.56
C GLN A 105 24.26 13.61 8.84
N SER A 106 23.95 12.40 8.36
CA SER A 106 24.76 11.21 8.61
C SER A 106 26.04 11.16 7.77
N GLU A 107 26.07 11.72 6.56
CA GLU A 107 27.30 11.85 5.76
C GLU A 107 28.23 12.96 6.25
N ASN A 108 27.70 13.99 6.92
CA ASN A 108 28.53 15.04 7.50
C ASN A 108 29.15 14.68 8.87
N HIS A 109 28.74 13.56 9.48
CA HIS A 109 29.19 13.16 10.81
C HIS A 109 30.45 12.26 10.90
N PRO A 110 30.96 11.56 9.87
CA PRO A 110 32.25 10.84 9.99
C PRO A 110 33.46 11.78 9.82
N MET A 111 33.30 12.89 9.08
CA MET A 111 34.44 13.74 8.69
C MET A 111 34.86 14.76 9.77
N ARG A 112 33.95 15.17 10.66
CA ARG A 112 34.26 16.19 11.67
C ARG A 112 35.13 15.65 12.82
N GLN A 113 35.12 14.34 13.05
CA GLN A 113 35.86 13.73 14.15
C GLN A 113 37.32 13.41 13.78
N GLU A 114 37.63 13.16 12.50
CA GLU A 114 39.00 12.88 12.05
C GLU A 114 39.80 14.17 11.79
N GLN A 115 39.13 15.25 11.37
CA GLN A 115 39.80 16.52 11.04
C GLN A 115 40.22 17.33 12.29
N SER A 116 39.69 17.02 13.48
CA SER A 116 40.08 17.69 14.73
C SER A 116 41.29 17.06 15.42
N THR A 117 41.75 15.88 14.97
CA THR A 117 42.93 15.17 15.50
C THR A 117 44.18 15.33 14.63
N LEU A 118 44.07 16.04 13.50
CA LEU A 118 45.14 16.28 12.54
C LEU A 118 45.44 17.79 12.38
N THR A 119 45.75 18.46 13.49
CA THR A 119 46.43 19.77 13.46
C THR A 119 47.49 19.81 14.57
N PRO A 120 48.77 20.03 14.24
CA PRO A 120 49.87 20.06 15.21
C PRO A 120 49.85 21.29 16.12
#